data_AF-A0A1V6AYI9-F1
#
_entry.id   AF-A0A1V6AYI9-F1
#
_cell.length_a   1.000
_cell.length_b   1.000
_cell.length_c   1.000
_cell.angle_alpha   90.00
_cell.angle_beta   90.00
_cell.angle_gamma   90.00
#
_symmetry.space_group_name_H-M   'P 1'
#
loop_
_entity.id
_entity.type
_entity.pdbx_description
1 polymer ?
#
loop_
_entity_poly.entity_id
_entity_poly.type
_entity_poly.pdbx_seq_one_letter_code
_entity_poly.pdbx_strand_id
1 'polypeptide(L)'
;MDDLMSWKNRYEALFLDISFKKYRMKIDYATIEKAVSRLRGGEAITYEDLETIAREDLWAFKKYYMWPAREQIEDGLEKTWGLIIDPVARPDKEEDMVRGLLALFKSLPLASILLRFVWPEHFAIYSRPCLKLLRVERGYDDIEEYFNYNNEMRDYRTSFGLERTADVDMLIWAISQREDEFADIKSLLSEKLPKEFTLLDLIRNSGRRPLKVAEAFFNYGDYQTSGFWASRALEKTLQAACLREHGYLLENTPREKSDIEFLLGQLAGNPVIQKHFKLISSLRNLRNKAVHVGSNFNKQMADEFIDGVGTLAEDLEIIV
;
A
#
# COMPACT_ATOMS: atom_id res chain seq x y z
N MET A 1 -7.05 22.24 -6.72
CA MET A 1 -5.65 22.39 -6.30
C MET A 1 -5.56 22.94 -4.88
N ASP A 2 -6.28 24.01 -4.54
CA ASP A 2 -6.30 24.59 -3.18
C ASP A 2 -6.74 23.61 -2.07
N ASP A 3 -7.67 22.70 -2.37
CA ASP A 3 -8.20 21.73 -1.40
C ASP A 3 -7.24 20.57 -1.07
N LEU A 4 -6.37 20.17 -2.03
CA LEU A 4 -5.35 19.12 -1.84
C LEU A 4 -4.15 19.63 -1.03
N MET A 5 -3.72 20.87 -1.26
CA MET A 5 -2.69 21.52 -0.43
C MET A 5 -3.19 21.77 1.00
N SER A 6 -4.47 22.08 1.18
CA SER A 6 -5.09 22.20 2.49
C SER A 6 -5.06 20.88 3.27
N TRP A 7 -5.41 19.77 2.62
CA TRP A 7 -5.43 18.44 3.22
C TRP A 7 -4.03 17.95 3.66
N LYS A 8 -3.04 18.08 2.78
CA LYS A 8 -1.65 17.66 3.06
C LYS A 8 -1.08 18.36 4.29
N ASN A 9 -1.24 19.69 4.35
CA ASN A 9 -0.75 20.50 5.46
C ASN A 9 -1.43 20.15 6.79
N ARG A 10 -2.70 19.71 6.76
CA ARG A 10 -3.47 19.36 7.97
C ARG A 10 -2.99 18.06 8.61
N TYR A 11 -2.78 16.97 7.84
CA TYR A 11 -2.32 15.71 8.43
C TYR A 11 -0.84 15.78 8.85
N GLU A 12 0.02 16.50 8.11
CA GLU A 12 1.42 16.69 8.48
C GLU A 12 1.53 17.44 9.82
N ALA A 13 0.75 18.51 10.00
CA ALA A 13 0.69 19.23 11.26
C ALA A 13 0.26 18.34 12.44
N LEU A 14 -0.73 17.49 12.22
CA LEU A 14 -1.18 16.51 13.21
C LEU A 14 -0.09 15.49 13.55
N PHE A 15 0.55 14.90 12.54
CA PHE A 15 1.65 13.96 12.73
C PHE A 15 2.78 14.61 13.56
N LEU A 16 3.13 15.86 13.24
CA LEU A 16 4.16 16.62 13.96
C LEU A 16 3.74 16.91 15.41
N ASP A 17 2.49 17.26 15.68
CA ASP A 17 1.98 17.46 17.04
C ASP A 17 2.05 16.18 17.87
N ILE A 18 1.54 15.06 17.33
CA ILE A 18 1.58 13.75 18.01
C ILE A 18 3.02 13.32 18.27
N SER A 19 3.89 13.45 17.26
CA SER A 19 5.30 13.12 17.37
C SER A 19 5.99 13.98 18.41
N PHE A 20 5.72 15.29 18.45
CA PHE A 20 6.28 16.20 19.46
C PHE A 20 5.79 15.86 20.86
N LYS A 21 4.50 15.56 21.05
CA LYS A 21 3.98 15.13 22.35
C LYS A 21 4.63 13.83 22.83
N LYS A 22 4.88 12.87 21.93
CA LYS A 22 5.45 11.56 22.26
C LYS A 22 6.97 11.56 22.45
N TYR A 23 7.70 12.31 21.61
CA TYR A 23 9.16 12.26 21.54
C TYR A 23 9.84 13.55 22.01
N ARG A 24 9.09 14.63 22.23
CA ARG A 24 9.61 15.97 22.57
C ARG A 24 10.56 16.53 21.50
N MET A 25 10.38 16.11 20.26
CA MET A 25 11.15 16.58 19.11
C MET A 25 10.25 16.78 17.89
N LYS A 26 10.65 17.67 16.99
CA LYS A 26 10.04 17.78 15.67
C LYS A 26 10.76 16.83 14.73
N ILE A 27 10.01 15.93 14.12
CA ILE A 27 10.54 14.97 13.15
C ILE A 27 10.82 15.70 11.83
N ASP A 28 11.98 15.46 11.23
CA ASP A 28 12.37 15.97 9.92
C ASP A 28 12.84 14.84 9.00
N TYR A 29 11.85 14.13 8.45
CA TYR A 29 12.10 13.09 7.45
C TYR A 29 12.58 13.64 6.11
N ALA A 30 12.23 14.87 5.74
CA ALA A 30 12.61 15.47 4.47
C ALA A 30 14.13 15.65 4.36
N THR A 31 14.78 16.03 5.47
CA THR A 31 16.25 16.11 5.53
C THR A 31 16.92 14.75 5.30
N ILE A 32 16.34 13.67 5.84
CA ILE A 32 16.84 12.30 5.63
C ILE A 32 16.64 11.87 4.17
N GLU A 33 15.42 12.03 3.64
CA GLU A 33 15.07 11.69 2.25
C GLU A 33 16.01 12.39 1.24
N LYS A 34 16.30 13.67 1.48
CA LYS A 34 17.25 14.43 0.65
C LYS A 34 18.68 13.91 0.76
N ALA A 35 19.12 13.54 1.95
CA ALA A 35 20.50 13.11 2.16
C ALA A 35 20.81 11.74 1.51
N VAL A 36 19.82 10.84 1.46
CA VAL A 36 19.97 9.51 0.85
C VAL A 36 19.46 9.44 -0.59
N SER A 37 19.06 10.56 -1.18
CA SER A 37 18.45 10.57 -2.52
C SER A 37 19.37 10.05 -3.62
N ARG A 38 20.70 10.11 -3.43
CA ARG A 38 21.70 9.56 -4.36
C ARG A 38 21.51 8.06 -4.60
N LEU A 39 21.01 7.32 -3.61
CA LEU A 39 20.77 5.88 -3.72
C LEU A 39 19.73 5.54 -4.80
N ARG A 40 18.84 6.49 -5.15
CA ARG A 40 17.90 6.33 -6.28
C ARG A 40 18.62 6.13 -7.63
N GLY A 41 19.87 6.56 -7.75
CA GLY A 41 20.72 6.34 -8.92
C GLY A 41 21.34 4.94 -9.01
N GLY A 42 21.08 4.07 -8.03
CA GLY A 42 21.65 2.71 -7.96
C GLY A 42 23.08 2.67 -7.42
N GLU A 43 23.55 3.75 -6.79
CA GLU A 43 24.81 3.75 -6.06
C GLU A 43 24.76 2.73 -4.91
N ALA A 44 25.92 2.18 -4.56
CA ALA A 44 26.03 1.32 -3.39
C ALA A 44 25.67 2.12 -2.11
N ILE A 45 24.94 1.44 -1.23
CA ILE A 45 24.64 1.90 0.13
C ILE A 45 25.96 1.94 0.89
N THR A 46 26.17 3.00 1.65
CA THR A 46 27.31 3.19 2.55
C THR A 46 26.83 3.14 3.99
N TYR A 47 27.74 2.86 4.93
CA TYR A 47 27.37 2.88 6.34
C TYR A 47 27.01 4.30 6.79
N GLU A 48 27.58 5.33 6.17
CA GLU A 48 27.28 6.74 6.39
C GLU A 48 25.83 7.09 6.00
N ASP A 49 25.24 6.43 4.98
CA ASP A 49 23.81 6.60 4.68
C ASP A 49 22.95 6.05 5.82
N LEU A 50 23.34 4.89 6.38
CA LEU A 50 22.63 4.29 7.51
C LEU A 50 22.75 5.17 8.76
N GLU A 51 23.94 5.71 9.04
CA GLU A 51 24.16 6.67 10.12
C GLU A 51 23.34 7.95 9.92
N THR A 52 23.24 8.43 8.68
CA THR A 52 22.41 9.58 8.31
C THR A 52 20.94 9.31 8.59
N ILE A 53 20.44 8.13 8.23
CA ILE A 53 19.09 7.69 8.57
C ILE A 53 18.94 7.56 10.09
N ALA A 54 19.96 7.11 10.83
CA ALA A 54 19.90 6.92 12.29
C ALA A 54 20.16 8.20 13.12
N ARG A 55 20.10 9.38 12.50
CA ARG A 55 20.28 10.66 13.17
C ARG A 55 19.15 10.98 14.14
N GLU A 56 19.45 10.89 15.44
CA GLU A 56 18.50 11.12 16.54
C GLU A 56 18.01 12.56 16.65
N ASP A 57 18.67 13.52 16.00
CA ASP A 57 18.19 14.90 15.93
C ASP A 57 17.09 15.09 14.87
N LEU A 58 16.92 14.12 13.95
CA LEU A 58 15.92 14.15 12.88
C LEU A 58 14.68 13.31 13.22
N TRP A 59 14.84 12.20 13.93
CA TRP A 59 13.74 11.36 14.43
C TRP A 59 14.22 10.34 15.47
N ALA A 60 13.29 9.71 16.19
CA ALA A 60 13.59 8.79 17.29
C ALA A 60 13.93 7.35 16.82
N PHE A 61 14.97 7.17 15.99
CA PHE A 61 15.39 5.87 15.45
C PHE A 61 15.86 4.90 16.54
N LYS A 62 16.87 5.28 17.32
CA LYS A 62 17.54 4.45 18.34
C LYS A 62 16.64 4.05 19.50
N LYS A 63 15.49 4.72 19.65
CA LYS A 63 14.45 4.33 20.59
C LYS A 63 13.81 2.98 20.23
N TYR A 64 13.83 2.60 18.95
CA TYR A 64 13.11 1.42 18.45
C TYR A 64 13.95 0.49 17.57
N TYR A 65 15.01 1.02 16.96
CA TYR A 65 15.79 0.32 15.94
C TYR A 65 17.28 0.49 16.20
N MET A 66 18.07 -0.41 15.63
CA MET A 66 19.52 -0.36 15.64
C MET A 66 20.00 -1.01 14.36
N TRP A 67 20.85 -0.30 13.59
CA TRP A 67 21.53 -0.93 12.47
C TRP A 67 22.50 -1.99 12.98
N PRO A 68 22.78 -3.05 12.20
CA PRO A 68 23.92 -3.92 12.46
C PRO A 68 25.21 -3.11 12.58
N ALA A 69 26.17 -3.64 13.35
CA ALA A 69 27.49 -3.02 13.46
C ALA A 69 28.16 -2.97 12.07
N ARG A 70 28.99 -1.94 11.83
CA ARG A 70 29.63 -1.69 10.53
C ARG A 70 30.37 -2.92 10.03
N GLU A 71 31.15 -3.54 10.91
CA GLU A 71 31.95 -4.72 10.62
C GLU A 71 31.12 -5.95 10.20
N GLN A 72 29.82 -5.97 10.51
CA GLN A 72 28.93 -7.08 10.16
C GLN A 72 28.35 -6.95 8.75
N ILE A 73 28.28 -5.74 8.19
CA ILE A 73 27.55 -5.48 6.95
C ILE A 73 28.33 -4.69 5.91
N GLU A 74 29.48 -4.10 6.22
CA GLU A 74 30.26 -3.25 5.31
C GLU A 74 30.57 -3.96 3.96
N ASP A 75 31.11 -5.18 4.01
CA ASP A 75 31.34 -6.01 2.81
C ASP A 75 30.05 -6.31 2.01
N GLY A 76 28.92 -6.37 2.70
CA GLY A 76 27.61 -6.58 2.10
C GLY A 76 27.06 -5.30 1.45
N LEU A 77 27.30 -4.15 2.09
CA LEU A 77 26.90 -2.83 1.60
C LEU A 77 27.61 -2.49 0.28
N GLU A 78 28.91 -2.78 0.15
CA GLU A 78 29.65 -2.56 -1.10
C GLU A 78 29.05 -3.32 -2.30
N LYS A 79 28.42 -4.47 -2.05
CA LYS A 79 27.79 -5.33 -3.07
C LYS A 79 26.38 -4.87 -3.47
N THR A 80 25.89 -3.77 -2.91
CA THR A 80 24.54 -3.24 -3.20
C THR A 80 24.49 -2.35 -4.43
N TRP A 81 25.59 -2.23 -5.20
CA TRP A 81 25.60 -1.50 -6.45
C TRP A 81 24.50 -2.02 -7.40
N GLY A 82 23.61 -1.12 -7.84
CA GLY A 82 22.47 -1.44 -8.69
C GLY A 82 21.35 -2.24 -8.00
N LEU A 83 21.44 -2.49 -6.69
CA LEU A 83 20.37 -3.16 -5.94
C LEU A 83 19.16 -2.24 -5.77
N ILE A 84 19.41 -0.98 -5.40
CA ILE A 84 18.37 0.03 -5.32
C ILE A 84 18.03 0.49 -6.73
N ILE A 85 16.78 0.26 -7.12
CA ILE A 85 16.27 0.57 -8.45
C ILE A 85 15.04 1.47 -8.36
N ASP A 86 14.69 2.13 -9.46
CA ASP A 86 13.40 2.79 -9.60
C ASP A 86 12.28 1.72 -9.73
N PRO A 87 11.39 1.59 -8.73
CA PRO A 87 10.32 0.58 -8.75
C PRO A 87 9.26 0.86 -9.83
N VAL A 88 9.15 2.09 -10.35
CA VAL A 88 8.25 2.41 -11.47
C VAL A 88 8.85 1.95 -12.79
N ALA A 89 10.15 2.19 -12.99
CA ALA A 89 10.83 1.80 -14.22
C ALA A 89 11.05 0.28 -14.29
N ARG A 90 11.26 -0.38 -13.14
CA ARG A 90 11.59 -1.80 -13.03
C ARG A 90 10.72 -2.52 -11.98
N PRO A 91 9.38 -2.54 -12.16
CA PRO A 91 8.47 -3.18 -11.21
C PRO A 91 8.68 -4.70 -11.14
N ASP A 92 9.27 -5.31 -12.17
CA ASP A 92 9.67 -6.72 -12.20
C ASP A 92 10.83 -7.07 -11.26
N LYS A 93 11.52 -6.05 -10.74
CA LYS A 93 12.70 -6.19 -9.88
C LYS A 93 12.53 -5.63 -8.48
N GLU A 94 11.33 -5.13 -8.17
CA GLU A 94 11.04 -4.58 -6.85
C GLU A 94 11.22 -5.64 -5.75
N GLU A 95 10.80 -6.88 -6.03
CA GLU A 95 10.96 -8.01 -5.09
C GLU A 95 12.43 -8.39 -4.86
N ASP A 96 13.22 -8.44 -5.93
CA ASP A 96 14.67 -8.72 -5.87
C ASP A 96 15.39 -7.67 -4.99
N MET A 97 15.00 -6.40 -5.09
CA MET A 97 15.53 -5.32 -4.26
C MET A 97 15.21 -5.54 -2.78
N VAL A 98 13.95 -5.82 -2.43
CA VAL A 98 13.54 -6.11 -1.04
C VAL A 98 14.27 -7.35 -0.51
N ARG A 99 14.36 -8.41 -1.31
CA ARG A 99 15.05 -9.66 -0.98
C ARG A 99 16.53 -9.43 -0.68
N GLY A 100 17.22 -8.63 -1.49
CA GLY A 100 18.62 -8.27 -1.27
C GLY A 100 18.84 -7.48 0.03
N LEU A 101 17.98 -6.50 0.31
CA LEU A 101 18.05 -5.74 1.56
C LEU A 101 17.73 -6.58 2.80
N LEU A 102 16.74 -7.47 2.70
CA LEU A 102 16.43 -8.40 3.78
C LEU A 102 17.58 -9.40 4.01
N ALA A 103 18.24 -9.85 2.95
CA ALA A 103 19.42 -10.69 3.06
C ALA A 103 20.60 -9.97 3.73
N LEU A 104 20.73 -8.66 3.52
CA LEU A 104 21.77 -7.82 4.12
C LEU A 104 21.49 -7.53 5.61
N PHE A 105 20.32 -6.98 5.93
CA PHE A 105 19.99 -6.53 7.30
C PHE A 105 19.44 -7.63 8.19
N LYS A 106 18.97 -8.75 7.63
CA LYS A 106 18.23 -9.81 8.33
C LYS A 106 17.06 -9.28 9.16
N SER A 107 16.48 -8.16 8.73
CA SER A 107 15.41 -7.46 9.45
C SER A 107 14.55 -6.69 8.47
N LEU A 108 13.27 -7.11 8.37
CA LEU A 108 12.30 -6.45 7.51
C LEU A 108 12.04 -4.98 7.92
N PRO A 109 11.88 -4.63 9.22
CA PRO A 109 11.78 -3.23 9.62
C PRO A 109 12.94 -2.38 9.12
N LEU A 110 14.19 -2.85 9.24
CA LEU A 110 15.37 -2.09 8.79
C LEU A 110 15.41 -1.92 7.28
N ALA A 111 15.11 -2.97 6.51
CA ALA A 111 14.99 -2.88 5.06
C ALA A 111 13.89 -1.88 4.64
N SER A 112 12.73 -1.92 5.32
CA SER A 112 11.62 -1.01 5.04
C SER A 112 11.94 0.45 5.36
N ILE A 113 12.72 0.71 6.43
CA ILE A 113 13.16 2.05 6.80
C ILE A 113 14.02 2.64 5.68
N LEU A 114 15.03 1.90 5.21
CA LEU A 114 15.87 2.35 4.10
C LEU A 114 15.01 2.65 2.86
N LEU A 115 14.16 1.71 2.46
CA LEU A 115 13.31 1.87 1.28
C LEU A 115 12.34 3.04 1.39
N ARG A 116 11.76 3.29 2.57
CA ARG A 116 10.87 4.44 2.80
C ARG A 116 11.59 5.78 2.66
N PHE A 117 12.85 5.88 3.08
CA PHE A 117 13.61 7.13 2.92
C PHE A 117 14.15 7.32 1.50
N VAL A 118 14.52 6.24 0.81
CA VAL A 118 14.98 6.31 -0.57
C VAL A 118 13.81 6.56 -1.52
N TRP A 119 12.72 5.80 -1.41
CA TRP A 119 11.54 5.85 -2.29
C TRP A 119 10.24 6.05 -1.47
N PRO A 120 10.06 7.20 -0.80
CA PRO A 120 8.87 7.51 0.00
C PRO A 120 7.57 7.45 -0.80
N GLU A 121 7.64 7.63 -2.11
CA GLU A 121 6.51 7.52 -3.01
C GLU A 121 5.95 6.08 -3.09
N HIS A 122 6.78 5.07 -2.76
CA HIS A 122 6.47 3.65 -2.98
C HIS A 122 6.43 2.80 -1.71
N PHE A 123 7.21 3.12 -0.68
CA PHE A 123 7.38 2.26 0.48
C PHE A 123 6.97 2.95 1.79
N ALA A 124 6.41 2.15 2.70
CA ALA A 124 6.10 2.50 4.09
C ALA A 124 7.04 1.77 5.05
N ILE A 125 7.22 2.32 6.26
CA ILE A 125 7.97 1.62 7.31
C ILE A 125 7.12 0.46 7.83
N TYR A 126 7.63 -0.77 7.75
CA TYR A 126 7.01 -1.94 8.35
C TYR A 126 7.18 -1.87 9.88
N SER A 127 6.17 -1.34 10.57
CA SER A 127 6.22 -1.05 12.00
C SER A 127 5.04 -1.63 12.78
N ARG A 128 5.30 -2.08 14.02
CA ARG A 128 4.26 -2.65 14.89
C ARG A 128 3.04 -1.74 15.13
N PRO A 129 3.18 -0.42 15.33
CA PRO A 129 2.02 0.45 15.50
C PRO A 129 1.07 0.42 14.30
N CYS A 130 1.61 0.48 13.08
CA CYS A 130 0.82 0.38 11.85
C CYS A 130 0.20 -1.02 11.71
N LEU A 131 0.97 -2.08 11.92
CA LEU A 131 0.49 -3.47 11.83
C LEU A 131 -0.60 -3.84 12.85
N LYS A 132 -0.64 -3.19 14.02
CA LYS A 132 -1.73 -3.41 14.99
C LYS A 132 -3.06 -2.86 14.48
N LEU A 133 -3.01 -1.78 13.73
CA LEU A 133 -4.17 -1.12 13.16
C LEU A 133 -4.62 -1.85 11.89
N LEU A 134 -3.66 -2.15 11.02
CA LEU A 134 -3.86 -2.77 9.72
C LEU A 134 -4.02 -4.28 9.87
N ARG A 135 -5.08 -4.82 9.29
CA ARG A 135 -5.29 -6.27 9.24
C ARG A 135 -4.66 -6.86 7.98
N VAL A 136 -3.37 -6.59 7.79
CA VAL A 136 -2.62 -7.04 6.61
C VAL A 136 -2.64 -8.57 6.56
N GLU A 137 -2.86 -9.09 5.37
CA GLU A 137 -2.78 -10.52 5.11
C GLU A 137 -1.35 -11.01 5.31
N ARG A 138 -1.19 -12.09 6.09
CA ARG A 138 0.13 -12.68 6.32
C ARG A 138 0.64 -13.27 5.00
N GLY A 139 1.89 -12.96 4.68
CA GLY A 139 2.59 -13.63 3.59
C GLY A 139 3.04 -15.04 3.99
N TYR A 140 3.41 -15.84 3.00
CA TYR A 140 4.13 -17.09 3.22
C TYR A 140 5.55 -16.84 3.76
N ASP A 141 6.18 -15.75 3.30
CA ASP A 141 7.46 -15.26 3.79
C ASP A 141 7.42 -13.74 4.09
N ASP A 142 8.51 -13.23 4.68
CA ASP A 142 8.65 -11.82 5.07
C ASP A 142 8.54 -10.86 3.87
N ILE A 143 8.93 -11.31 2.68
CA ILE A 143 8.93 -10.47 1.48
C ILE A 143 7.50 -10.30 1.01
N GLU A 144 6.76 -11.40 0.88
CA GLU A 144 5.34 -11.37 0.56
C GLU A 144 4.55 -10.57 1.60
N GLU A 145 4.81 -10.77 2.90
CA GLU A 145 4.13 -10.00 3.94
C GLU A 145 4.39 -8.49 3.80
N TYR A 146 5.61 -8.10 3.44
CA TYR A 146 5.94 -6.70 3.19
C TYR A 146 5.26 -6.13 1.95
N PHE A 147 5.11 -6.93 0.89
CA PHE A 147 4.36 -6.51 -0.30
C PHE A 147 2.87 -6.38 -0.01
N ASN A 148 2.27 -7.30 0.76
CA ASN A 148 0.90 -7.17 1.23
C ASN A 148 0.73 -5.86 2.02
N TYR A 149 1.67 -5.55 2.91
CA TYR A 149 1.68 -4.31 3.68
C TYR A 149 1.78 -3.07 2.79
N ASN A 150 2.74 -3.01 1.86
CA ASN A 150 2.91 -1.84 0.98
C ASN A 150 1.75 -1.68 0.00
N ASN A 151 1.18 -2.77 -0.49
CA ASN A 151 0.02 -2.71 -1.38
C ASN A 151 -1.19 -2.11 -0.66
N GLU A 152 -1.47 -2.53 0.58
CA GLU A 152 -2.49 -1.89 1.43
C GLU A 152 -2.20 -0.39 1.61
N MET A 153 -0.95 -0.01 1.89
CA MET A 153 -0.56 1.40 2.02
C MET A 153 -0.73 2.19 0.73
N ARG A 154 -0.43 1.59 -0.44
CA ARG A 154 -0.63 2.19 -1.76
C ARG A 154 -2.12 2.35 -2.10
N ASP A 155 -2.97 1.45 -1.63
CA ASP A 155 -4.42 1.52 -1.82
C ASP A 155 -5.05 2.63 -0.96
N TYR A 156 -4.59 2.75 0.29
CA TYR A 156 -4.93 3.86 1.17
C TYR A 156 -4.45 5.20 0.63
N ARG A 157 -3.28 5.25 -0.01
CA ARG A 157 -2.78 6.45 -0.68
C ARG A 157 -3.79 7.01 -1.68
N THR A 158 -4.37 6.14 -2.51
CA THR A 158 -5.45 6.51 -3.45
C THR A 158 -6.67 7.03 -2.70
N SER A 159 -7.12 6.31 -1.68
CA SER A 159 -8.33 6.64 -0.92
C SER A 159 -8.22 7.95 -0.12
N PHE A 160 -7.01 8.33 0.30
CA PHE A 160 -6.76 9.59 1.02
C PHE A 160 -6.34 10.73 0.11
N GLY A 161 -6.23 10.48 -1.20
CA GLY A 161 -5.71 11.47 -2.15
C GLY A 161 -4.31 11.97 -1.78
N LEU A 162 -3.46 11.09 -1.24
CA LEU A 162 -2.08 11.39 -0.90
C LEU A 162 -1.15 11.03 -2.07
N GLU A 163 0.00 11.70 -2.17
CA GLU A 163 0.94 11.46 -3.26
C GLU A 163 1.94 10.34 -2.94
N ARG A 164 2.29 10.17 -1.66
CA ARG A 164 3.36 9.27 -1.23
C ARG A 164 2.86 8.19 -0.28
N THR A 165 3.38 6.97 -0.43
CA THR A 165 3.11 5.87 0.51
C THR A 165 3.63 6.20 1.91
N ALA A 166 4.74 6.95 2.02
CA ALA A 166 5.27 7.41 3.30
C ALA A 166 4.32 8.36 4.05
N ASP A 167 3.50 9.13 3.35
CA ASP A 167 2.52 10.06 3.96
C ASP A 167 1.37 9.26 4.61
N VAL A 168 0.97 8.17 3.94
CA VAL A 168 -0.01 7.20 4.48
C VAL A 168 0.52 6.53 5.73
N ASP A 169 1.79 6.10 5.72
CA ASP A 169 2.46 5.52 6.90
C ASP A 169 2.47 6.50 8.08
N MET A 170 2.81 7.77 7.84
CA MET A 170 2.78 8.81 8.88
C MET A 170 1.37 9.00 9.47
N LEU A 171 0.34 9.03 8.61
CA LEU A 171 -1.05 9.15 9.03
C LEU A 171 -1.49 7.94 9.87
N ILE A 172 -1.27 6.72 9.38
CA ILE A 172 -1.61 5.48 10.10
C ILE A 172 -0.85 5.36 11.41
N TRP A 173 0.43 5.74 11.41
CA TRP A 173 1.21 5.78 12.63
C TRP A 173 0.63 6.76 13.65
N ALA A 174 0.29 7.98 13.22
CA ALA A 174 -0.31 9.01 14.07
C ALA A 174 -1.61 8.50 14.73
N ILE A 175 -2.44 7.82 13.95
CA ILE A 175 -3.68 7.19 14.41
C ILE A 175 -3.43 6.10 15.44
N SER A 176 -2.45 5.24 15.18
CA SER A 176 -2.11 4.16 16.11
C SER A 176 -1.62 4.67 17.47
N GLN A 177 -1.28 5.95 17.60
CA GLN A 177 -0.84 6.53 18.87
C GLN A 177 -2.00 6.94 19.79
N ARG A 178 -3.21 7.23 19.26
CA ARG A 178 -4.28 7.84 20.05
C ARG A 178 -5.67 7.39 19.60
N GLU A 179 -6.35 6.59 20.44
CA GLU A 179 -7.76 6.19 20.27
C GLU A 179 -8.75 7.34 20.54
N ASP A 180 -8.33 8.37 21.27
CA ASP A 180 -9.13 9.51 21.75
C ASP A 180 -9.09 10.74 20.82
N GLU A 181 -7.98 10.98 20.11
CA GLU A 181 -7.87 12.05 19.09
C GLU A 181 -8.39 11.63 17.69
N PHE A 182 -9.04 10.47 17.62
CA PHE A 182 -9.76 10.02 16.42
C PHE A 182 -10.80 11.02 15.94
N ALA A 183 -11.35 11.87 16.81
CA ALA A 183 -12.34 12.87 16.43
C ALA A 183 -11.76 13.92 15.48
N ASP A 184 -10.54 14.41 15.75
CA ASP A 184 -9.86 15.40 14.90
C ASP A 184 -9.44 14.75 13.57
N ILE A 185 -8.89 13.54 13.62
CA ILE A 185 -8.53 12.76 12.43
C ILE A 185 -9.77 12.44 11.58
N LYS A 186 -10.87 12.04 12.22
CA LYS A 186 -12.15 11.77 11.56
C LYS A 186 -12.74 13.04 10.96
N SER A 187 -12.69 14.17 11.66
CA SER A 187 -13.13 15.46 11.13
C SER A 187 -12.32 15.84 9.90
N LEU A 188 -11.00 15.72 9.99
CA LEU A 188 -10.06 16.01 8.91
C LEU A 188 -10.29 15.09 7.70
N LEU A 189 -10.53 13.80 7.92
CA LEU A 189 -10.74 12.81 6.84
C LEU A 189 -12.17 12.74 6.30
N SER A 190 -13.16 13.22 7.05
CA SER A 190 -14.57 13.21 6.61
C SER A 190 -14.81 14.07 5.35
N GLU A 191 -13.86 14.96 5.01
CA GLU A 191 -13.86 15.70 3.74
C GLU A 191 -13.47 14.81 2.54
N LYS A 192 -12.77 13.68 2.76
CA LYS A 192 -12.27 12.77 1.73
C LYS A 192 -12.91 11.39 1.74
N LEU A 193 -13.48 10.98 2.87
CA LEU A 193 -14.16 9.69 3.02
C LEU A 193 -15.68 9.86 2.91
N PRO A 194 -16.41 8.84 2.42
CA PRO A 194 -17.87 8.79 2.53
C PRO A 194 -18.32 9.01 3.98
N LYS A 195 -19.42 9.73 4.21
CA LYS A 195 -19.87 10.14 5.56
C LYS A 195 -20.12 8.96 6.50
N GLU A 196 -20.47 7.82 5.93
CA GLU A 196 -20.72 6.53 6.58
C GLU A 196 -19.44 5.76 6.95
N PHE A 197 -18.26 6.19 6.50
CA PHE A 197 -16.98 5.54 6.79
C PHE A 197 -16.10 6.40 7.72
N THR A 198 -15.62 5.78 8.80
CA THR A 198 -14.40 6.26 9.45
C THR A 198 -13.17 5.68 8.75
N LEU A 199 -12.00 6.26 9.01
CA LEU A 199 -10.75 5.68 8.55
C LEU A 199 -10.51 4.25 9.08
N LEU A 200 -10.91 3.97 10.32
CA LEU A 200 -10.87 2.60 10.83
C LEU A 200 -11.81 1.69 10.07
N ASP A 201 -12.98 2.18 9.66
CA ASP A 201 -13.89 1.39 8.85
C ASP A 201 -13.27 1.11 7.48
N LEU A 202 -12.60 2.09 6.87
CA LEU A 202 -11.90 1.87 5.61
C LEU A 202 -10.80 0.81 5.82
N ILE A 203 -9.93 0.97 6.80
CA ILE A 203 -8.84 0.04 7.11
C ILE A 203 -9.33 -1.36 7.46
N ARG A 204 -10.48 -1.47 8.14
CA ARG A 204 -11.06 -2.76 8.54
C ARG A 204 -11.79 -3.45 7.39
N ASN A 205 -12.30 -2.70 6.42
CA ASN A 205 -13.10 -3.23 5.32
C ASN A 205 -12.33 -3.32 3.99
N SER A 206 -11.33 -2.50 3.72
CA SER A 206 -10.52 -2.47 2.48
C SER A 206 -10.04 -3.86 2.06
N GLY A 207 -9.32 -4.55 2.94
CA GLY A 207 -8.79 -5.88 2.66
C GLY A 207 -9.85 -6.99 2.73
N ARG A 208 -11.02 -6.76 3.35
CA ARG A 208 -12.04 -7.80 3.58
C ARG A 208 -13.23 -7.75 2.64
N ARG A 209 -13.76 -6.56 2.43
CA ARG A 209 -14.98 -6.23 1.70
C ARG A 209 -14.73 -5.04 0.75
N PRO A 210 -13.78 -5.16 -0.20
CA PRO A 210 -13.47 -4.08 -1.14
C PRO A 210 -14.69 -3.62 -1.94
N LEU A 211 -15.67 -4.48 -2.22
CA LEU A 211 -16.88 -4.09 -2.95
C LEU A 211 -17.74 -3.13 -2.14
N LYS A 212 -17.89 -3.37 -0.83
CA LYS A 212 -18.57 -2.45 0.09
C LYS A 212 -17.89 -1.07 0.15
N VAL A 213 -16.56 -1.05 0.04
CA VAL A 213 -15.82 0.22 -0.02
C VAL A 213 -16.10 0.94 -1.35
N ALA A 214 -16.14 0.20 -2.46
CA ALA A 214 -16.50 0.73 -3.77
C ALA A 214 -17.89 1.38 -3.78
N GLU A 215 -18.88 0.72 -3.18
CA GLU A 215 -20.26 1.22 -3.02
C GLU A 215 -20.32 2.53 -2.21
N ALA A 216 -19.52 2.64 -1.15
CA ALA A 216 -19.49 3.84 -0.33
C ALA A 216 -18.93 5.04 -1.10
N PHE A 217 -17.82 4.86 -1.83
CA PHE A 217 -17.27 5.92 -2.68
C PHE A 217 -18.20 6.27 -3.84
N PHE A 218 -18.95 5.30 -4.38
CA PHE A 218 -19.97 5.55 -5.39
C PHE A 218 -21.08 6.47 -4.86
N ASN A 219 -21.62 6.16 -3.68
CA ASN A 219 -22.65 6.97 -3.02
C ASN A 219 -22.14 8.36 -2.65
N TYR A 220 -20.85 8.48 -2.33
CA TYR A 220 -20.18 9.75 -2.09
C TYR A 220 -19.98 10.60 -3.34
N GLY A 221 -20.05 10.00 -4.54
CA GLY A 221 -19.84 10.67 -5.82
C GLY A 221 -18.37 10.66 -6.30
N ASP A 222 -17.47 9.95 -5.62
CA ASP A 222 -16.11 9.71 -6.10
C ASP A 222 -16.06 8.40 -6.91
N TYR A 223 -16.48 8.51 -8.16
CA TYR A 223 -16.60 7.37 -9.07
C TYR A 223 -15.25 6.75 -9.43
N GLN A 224 -14.16 7.54 -9.42
CA GLN A 224 -12.83 7.02 -9.72
C GLN A 224 -12.33 6.12 -8.59
N THR A 225 -12.40 6.59 -7.34
CA THR A 225 -11.99 5.80 -6.17
C THR A 225 -12.92 4.59 -5.97
N SER A 226 -14.21 4.75 -6.29
CA SER A 226 -15.16 3.65 -6.34
C SER A 226 -14.74 2.57 -7.34
N GLY A 227 -14.44 2.93 -8.59
CA GLY A 227 -13.95 1.99 -9.60
C GLY A 227 -12.64 1.31 -9.21
N PHE A 228 -11.74 2.03 -8.53
CA PHE A 228 -10.50 1.46 -7.99
C PHE A 228 -10.79 0.34 -6.98
N TRP A 229 -11.69 0.56 -6.02
CA TRP A 229 -12.08 -0.48 -5.06
C TRP A 229 -12.86 -1.62 -5.70
N ALA A 230 -13.67 -1.36 -6.74
CA ALA A 230 -14.30 -2.41 -7.54
C ALA A 230 -13.26 -3.28 -8.28
N SER A 231 -12.14 -2.70 -8.73
CA SER A 231 -11.00 -3.48 -9.26
C SER A 231 -10.41 -4.41 -8.20
N ARG A 232 -10.19 -3.92 -6.98
CA ARG A 232 -9.70 -4.76 -5.88
C ARG A 232 -10.68 -5.88 -5.54
N ALA A 233 -11.98 -5.60 -5.58
CA ALA A 233 -13.01 -6.61 -5.41
C ALA A 233 -12.98 -7.67 -6.52
N LEU A 234 -12.82 -7.27 -7.78
CA LEU A 234 -12.67 -8.20 -8.90
C LEU A 234 -11.45 -9.12 -8.72
N GLU A 235 -10.28 -8.53 -8.45
CA GLU A 235 -9.02 -9.27 -8.23
C GLU A 235 -9.20 -10.31 -7.12
N LYS A 236 -9.80 -9.89 -5.99
CA LYS A 236 -10.08 -10.76 -4.85
C LYS A 236 -11.08 -11.87 -5.16
N THR A 237 -12.14 -11.58 -5.91
CA THR A 237 -13.12 -12.59 -6.36
C THR A 237 -12.42 -13.66 -7.18
N LEU A 238 -11.58 -13.27 -8.14
CA LEU A 238 -10.86 -14.23 -8.99
C LEU A 238 -9.82 -15.04 -8.20
N GLN A 239 -9.06 -14.41 -7.30
CA GLN A 239 -8.12 -15.12 -6.42
C GLN A 239 -8.83 -16.17 -5.55
N ALA A 240 -9.95 -15.81 -4.94
CA ALA A 240 -10.72 -16.73 -4.11
C ALA A 240 -11.34 -17.87 -4.93
N ALA A 241 -11.73 -17.62 -6.17
CA ALA A 241 -12.16 -18.68 -7.09
C ALA A 241 -11.02 -19.63 -7.43
N CYS A 242 -9.82 -19.12 -7.75
CA CYS A 242 -8.64 -19.94 -8.00
C CYS A 242 -8.31 -20.82 -6.80
N LEU A 243 -8.33 -20.24 -5.59
CA LEU A 243 -8.07 -20.97 -4.35
C LEU A 243 -9.08 -22.11 -4.14
N ARG A 244 -10.37 -21.89 -4.45
CA ARG A 244 -11.39 -22.94 -4.36
C ARG A 244 -11.19 -24.05 -5.37
N GLU A 245 -10.83 -23.71 -6.60
CA GLU A 245 -10.66 -24.68 -7.70
C GLU A 245 -9.41 -25.53 -7.52
N HIS A 246 -8.31 -24.93 -7.07
CA HIS A 246 -7.00 -25.60 -6.98
C HIS A 246 -6.64 -26.08 -5.57
N GLY A 247 -7.29 -25.55 -4.53
CA GLY A 247 -7.05 -25.91 -3.13
C GLY A 247 -5.81 -25.26 -2.49
N TYR A 248 -5.07 -24.43 -3.24
CA TYR A 248 -3.95 -23.65 -2.77
C TYR A 248 -3.94 -22.27 -3.46
N LEU A 249 -3.29 -21.29 -2.82
CA LEU A 249 -2.99 -20.02 -3.48
C LEU A 249 -1.89 -20.31 -4.50
N LEU A 250 -2.18 -20.09 -5.78
CA LEU A 250 -1.23 -20.28 -6.87
C LEU A 250 0.08 -19.49 -6.57
N GLU A 251 1.22 -20.15 -6.70
CA GLU A 251 2.58 -19.65 -6.46
C GLU A 251 3.15 -18.97 -7.74
N ASN A 252 4.06 -17.98 -7.72
CA ASN A 252 5.09 -17.68 -6.70
C ASN A 252 5.51 -16.19 -6.57
N THR A 253 4.85 -15.24 -7.22
CA THR A 253 5.17 -13.80 -7.07
C THR A 253 3.93 -12.95 -6.70
N PRO A 254 4.08 -11.89 -5.88
CA PRO A 254 2.98 -10.95 -5.56
C PRO A 254 2.29 -10.37 -6.81
N ARG A 255 3.00 -10.35 -7.94
CA ARG A 255 2.53 -9.86 -9.22
C ARG A 255 1.58 -10.85 -9.92
N GLU A 256 1.91 -12.14 -9.97
CA GLU A 256 1.05 -13.17 -10.58
C GLU A 256 -0.29 -13.30 -9.84
N LYS A 257 -0.29 -13.10 -8.51
CA LYS A 257 -1.50 -13.11 -7.70
C LYS A 257 -2.48 -12.01 -8.08
N SER A 258 -1.99 -10.86 -8.55
CA SER A 258 -2.83 -9.70 -8.90
C SER A 258 -3.04 -9.55 -10.41
N ASP A 259 -2.49 -10.45 -11.22
CA ASP A 259 -2.65 -10.43 -12.67
C ASP A 259 -3.95 -11.12 -13.09
N ILE A 260 -4.92 -10.32 -13.52
CA ILE A 260 -6.23 -10.81 -13.95
C ILE A 260 -6.10 -11.79 -15.14
N GLU A 261 -5.15 -11.61 -16.05
CA GLU A 261 -4.99 -12.54 -17.17
C GLU A 261 -4.50 -13.90 -16.69
N PHE A 262 -3.54 -13.90 -15.77
CA PHE A 262 -3.07 -15.12 -15.13
C PHE A 262 -4.21 -15.83 -14.39
N LEU A 263 -4.94 -15.12 -13.52
CA LEU A 263 -6.06 -15.70 -12.76
C LEU A 263 -7.14 -16.29 -13.68
N LEU A 264 -7.49 -15.59 -14.77
CA LEU A 264 -8.47 -16.10 -15.73
C LEU A 264 -7.95 -17.31 -16.52
N GLY A 265 -6.66 -17.38 -16.83
CA GLY A 265 -6.05 -18.57 -17.42
C GLY A 265 -6.19 -19.79 -16.51
N GLN A 266 -6.05 -19.59 -15.20
CA GLN A 266 -6.16 -20.63 -14.17
C GLN A 266 -7.61 -21.09 -13.93
N LEU A 267 -8.58 -20.25 -14.32
CA LEU A 267 -10.01 -20.54 -14.22
C LEU A 267 -10.67 -20.83 -15.57
N ALA A 268 -9.89 -21.08 -16.62
CA ALA A 268 -10.42 -21.26 -17.98
C ALA A 268 -11.42 -22.44 -18.09
N GLY A 269 -11.25 -23.47 -17.24
CA GLY A 269 -12.14 -24.62 -17.14
C GLY A 269 -13.39 -24.41 -16.29
N ASN A 270 -13.46 -23.30 -15.54
CA ASN A 270 -14.53 -23.07 -14.57
C ASN A 270 -15.87 -22.74 -15.27
N PRO A 271 -16.95 -23.51 -15.03
CA PRO A 271 -18.23 -23.31 -15.71
C PRO A 271 -18.87 -21.93 -15.47
N VAL A 272 -18.67 -21.35 -14.28
CA VAL A 272 -19.19 -20.02 -13.93
C VAL A 272 -18.43 -18.94 -14.70
N ILE A 273 -17.10 -19.06 -14.80
CA ILE A 273 -16.27 -18.16 -15.59
C ILE A 273 -16.61 -18.24 -17.08
N GLN A 274 -16.83 -19.45 -17.61
CA GLN A 274 -17.26 -19.63 -19.00
C GLN A 274 -18.64 -19.01 -19.27
N LYS A 275 -19.60 -19.20 -18.35
CA LYS A 275 -20.93 -18.55 -18.41
C LYS A 275 -20.81 -17.03 -18.45
N HIS A 276 -19.87 -16.46 -17.68
CA HIS A 276 -19.68 -15.01 -17.52
C HIS A 276 -18.60 -14.40 -18.40
N PHE A 277 -18.11 -15.08 -19.44
CA PHE A 277 -16.97 -14.60 -20.24
C PHE A 277 -17.16 -13.16 -20.78
N LYS A 278 -18.34 -12.83 -21.28
CA LYS A 278 -18.65 -11.47 -21.77
C LYS A 278 -18.65 -10.43 -20.65
N LEU A 279 -19.21 -10.78 -19.49
CA LEU A 279 -19.21 -9.92 -18.31
C LEU A 279 -17.77 -9.65 -17.88
N ILE A 280 -16.97 -10.69 -17.69
CA ILE A 280 -15.56 -10.60 -17.30
C ILE A 280 -14.76 -9.73 -18.29
N SER A 281 -14.97 -9.91 -19.59
CA SER A 281 -14.33 -9.05 -20.61
C SER A 281 -14.71 -7.58 -20.44
N SER A 282 -15.97 -7.28 -20.15
CA SER A 282 -16.42 -5.92 -19.82
C SER A 282 -15.77 -5.39 -18.53
N LEU A 283 -15.76 -6.21 -17.47
CA LEU A 283 -15.17 -5.84 -16.19
C LEU A 283 -13.68 -5.53 -16.30
N ARG A 284 -12.93 -6.26 -17.12
CA ARG A 284 -11.52 -5.96 -17.42
C ARG A 284 -11.33 -4.58 -18.06
N ASN A 285 -12.22 -4.19 -18.97
CA ASN A 285 -12.17 -2.87 -19.60
C ASN A 285 -12.50 -1.76 -18.60
N LEU A 286 -13.52 -1.97 -17.75
CA LEU A 286 -13.89 -1.03 -16.69
C LEU A 286 -12.76 -0.88 -15.68
N ARG A 287 -12.13 -2.00 -15.28
CA ARG A 287 -10.94 -2.01 -14.42
C ARG A 287 -9.83 -1.14 -14.96
N ASN A 288 -9.43 -1.36 -16.23
CA ASN A 288 -8.34 -0.58 -16.84
C ASN A 288 -8.66 0.91 -16.87
N LYS A 289 -9.92 1.29 -17.14
CA LYS A 289 -10.33 2.68 -17.02
C LYS A 289 -10.20 3.16 -15.56
N ALA A 290 -10.75 2.44 -14.59
CA ALA A 290 -10.74 2.85 -13.20
C ALA A 290 -9.35 3.02 -12.58
N VAL A 291 -8.35 2.22 -12.99
CA VAL A 291 -7.01 2.26 -12.38
C VAL A 291 -6.03 3.22 -13.07
N HIS A 292 -6.30 3.63 -14.31
CA HIS A 292 -5.42 4.54 -15.04
C HIS A 292 -5.84 6.00 -14.85
N VAL A 293 -4.94 6.78 -14.25
CA VAL A 293 -5.10 8.23 -14.02
C VAL A 293 -5.34 8.95 -15.35
N GLY A 294 -6.42 9.73 -15.44
CA GLY A 294 -6.79 10.51 -16.63
C GLY A 294 -7.78 9.83 -17.58
N SER A 295 -8.23 8.61 -17.27
CA SER A 295 -9.38 8.02 -17.95
C SER A 295 -10.68 8.75 -17.57
N ASN A 296 -11.65 8.80 -18.48
CA ASN A 296 -12.98 9.34 -18.17
C ASN A 296 -13.84 8.23 -17.54
N PHE A 297 -13.55 7.87 -16.28
CA PHE A 297 -14.34 6.92 -15.51
C PHE A 297 -15.49 7.66 -14.82
N ASN A 298 -16.73 7.39 -15.25
CA ASN A 298 -17.91 8.14 -14.85
C ASN A 298 -18.86 7.32 -13.97
N LYS A 299 -19.94 7.95 -13.51
CA LYS A 299 -20.97 7.31 -12.68
C LYS A 299 -21.49 6.01 -13.28
N GLN A 300 -21.88 6.02 -14.55
CA GLN A 300 -22.43 4.83 -15.21
C GLN A 300 -21.42 3.68 -15.24
N MET A 301 -20.16 3.98 -15.54
CA MET A 301 -19.10 2.96 -15.54
C MET A 301 -18.84 2.40 -14.13
N ALA A 302 -18.91 3.24 -13.09
CA ALA A 302 -18.77 2.79 -11.71
C ALA A 302 -19.92 1.86 -11.29
N ASP A 303 -21.17 2.23 -11.63
CA ASP A 303 -22.39 1.46 -11.37
C ASP A 303 -22.31 0.07 -12.05
N GLU A 304 -22.03 0.07 -13.36
CA GLU A 304 -21.84 -1.17 -14.14
C GLU A 304 -20.71 -2.05 -13.60
N PHE A 305 -19.64 -1.44 -13.08
CA PHE A 305 -18.51 -2.20 -12.54
C PHE A 305 -18.86 -2.84 -11.20
N ILE A 306 -19.47 -2.09 -10.27
CA ILE A 306 -19.90 -2.62 -8.97
C ILE A 306 -20.91 -3.76 -9.17
N ASP A 307 -21.96 -3.53 -9.96
CA ASP A 307 -23.01 -4.52 -10.22
C ASP A 307 -22.43 -5.78 -10.89
N GLY A 308 -21.54 -5.60 -11.86
CA GLY A 308 -20.90 -6.71 -12.56
C GLY A 308 -19.99 -7.54 -11.65
N VAL A 309 -19.22 -6.89 -10.78
CA VAL A 309 -18.37 -7.60 -9.79
C VAL A 309 -19.23 -8.30 -8.75
N GLY A 310 -20.30 -7.66 -8.27
CA GLY A 310 -21.26 -8.27 -7.34
C GLY A 310 -21.92 -9.52 -7.93
N THR A 311 -22.42 -9.43 -9.16
CA THR A 311 -23.02 -10.56 -9.90
C THR A 311 -22.03 -11.71 -10.04
N LEU A 312 -20.79 -11.43 -10.43
CA LEU A 312 -19.76 -12.45 -10.59
C LEU A 312 -19.41 -13.12 -9.25
N ALA A 313 -19.29 -12.33 -8.18
CA ALA A 313 -18.97 -12.84 -6.85
C ALA A 313 -20.10 -13.70 -6.28
N GLU A 314 -21.37 -13.30 -6.47
CA GLU A 314 -22.55 -14.06 -6.04
C GLU A 314 -22.60 -15.42 -6.74
N ASP A 315 -22.46 -15.46 -8.06
CA ASP A 315 -22.49 -16.71 -8.84
C ASP A 315 -21.29 -17.64 -8.54
N LEU A 316 -20.17 -17.08 -8.05
CA LEU A 316 -19.02 -17.85 -7.55
C LEU A 316 -19.12 -18.19 -6.06
N GLU A 317 -20.17 -17.71 -5.37
CA GLU A 317 -20.41 -17.83 -3.93
C GLU A 317 -19.28 -17.22 -3.07
N ILE A 318 -18.68 -16.12 -3.50
CA ILE A 318 -17.55 -15.45 -2.84
C ILE A 318 -18.03 -14.16 -2.17
N ILE A 319 -17.60 -13.95 -0.92
CA ILE A 319 -17.89 -12.73 -0.17
C ILE A 319 -16.79 -11.70 -0.46
N VAL A 320 -17.15 -10.59 -1.11
CA VAL A 320 -16.27 -9.44 -1.42
C VAL A 320 -16.88 -8.11 -1.03
#